data_AF-A0A558DJP2-F1
#
_entry.id   AF-A0A558DJP2-F1
#
_cell.length_a   1.000
_cell.length_b   1.000
_cell.length_c   1.000
_cell.angle_alpha   90.00
_cell.angle_beta   90.00
_cell.angle_gamma   90.00
#
_symmetry.space_group_name_H-M   'P 1'
#
loop_
_entity.id
_entity.type
_entity.pdbx_description
1 polymer ?
#
loop_
_entity_poly.entity_id
_entity_poly.type
_entity_poly.pdbx_seq_one_letter_code
_entity_poly.pdbx_strand_id
1 'polypeptide(L)'
;MICISCGRTHRYIASSIDQGMHWLRSDDAVGLGICSFCEDSVPAWDQGARDVRTLAIAKVSNKRETDLPGWLIENAKIPSLPHVLIEIYKELESDTAGIERMIELIQTDPGLTARSLQLGNSAYYGSSKQITQVADAILRVGPFDLWALLISTEVKSLFFGIRPDLLDMNIFWRHSLLTACACRKLAEQQGIGSPGDLFIAGLIHDVGKLVFLQQMPIEYADVVASHTFGDDCSQLEERLLSVNHAEIGAKLFESWNFPERLIQLTAEHHSADADDPDVMLLRQANGLAHHYLDRQSSDADQEGEQQVDMGPIIALYERLTELVL
;
A
#
# COMPACT_ATOMS: atom_id res chain seq x y z
N MET A 1 29.17 -2.00 -4.68
CA MET A 1 29.54 -1.94 -6.12
C MET A 1 30.67 -2.93 -6.38
N ILE A 2 30.66 -3.67 -7.50
CA ILE A 2 31.75 -4.60 -7.86
C ILE A 2 32.51 -4.01 -9.05
N CYS A 3 33.84 -3.89 -8.97
CA CYS A 3 34.66 -3.47 -10.10
C CYS A 3 34.83 -4.66 -11.06
N ILE A 4 34.38 -4.51 -12.31
CA ILE A 4 34.37 -5.59 -13.31
C ILE A 4 35.78 -5.94 -13.78
N SER A 5 36.69 -4.95 -13.83
CA SER A 5 38.08 -5.17 -14.26
C SER A 5 38.89 -5.99 -13.24
N CYS A 6 38.70 -5.74 -11.94
CA CYS A 6 39.48 -6.41 -10.88
C CYS A 6 38.68 -7.38 -10.01
N GLY A 7 37.37 -7.53 -10.22
CA GLY A 7 36.49 -8.47 -9.52
C GLY A 7 36.23 -8.18 -8.04
N ARG A 8 36.55 -6.98 -7.54
CA ARG A 8 36.46 -6.65 -6.10
C ARG A 8 35.17 -5.90 -5.74
N THR A 9 34.66 -6.14 -4.54
CA THR A 9 33.47 -5.48 -3.99
C THR A 9 33.86 -4.25 -3.16
N HIS A 10 33.28 -3.10 -3.47
CA HIS A 10 33.49 -1.81 -2.84
C HIS A 10 32.18 -1.34 -2.18
N ARG A 11 32.27 -0.82 -0.95
CA ARG A 11 31.17 -0.11 -0.28
C ARG A 11 31.19 1.36 -0.70
N TYR A 12 30.03 1.89 -1.08
CA TYR A 12 29.84 3.32 -1.32
C TYR A 12 29.33 3.96 -0.04
N ILE A 13 29.94 5.07 0.39
CA ILE A 13 29.38 5.96 1.41
C ILE A 13 29.36 7.34 0.79
N ALA A 14 28.15 7.85 0.55
CA ALA A 14 27.95 9.24 0.15
C ALA A 14 27.97 10.10 1.42
N SER A 15 29.15 10.33 1.99
CA SER A 15 29.31 11.42 2.96
C SER A 15 30.75 11.93 2.97
N SER A 16 30.88 13.23 2.76
CA SER A 16 32.12 13.96 2.95
C SER A 16 32.39 14.10 4.45
N ILE A 17 33.03 13.12 5.09
CA ILE A 17 33.79 13.33 6.33
C ILE A 17 34.99 12.37 6.33
N ASP A 18 36.18 12.97 6.45
CA ASP A 18 37.49 12.35 6.59
C ASP A 18 37.54 11.27 7.67
N GLN A 19 37.33 10.01 7.30
CA GLN A 19 37.87 8.84 8.00
C GLN A 19 38.23 7.74 7.01
N GLY A 20 39.39 7.88 6.35
CA GLY A 20 40.17 6.75 5.84
C GLY A 20 39.51 5.81 4.81
N MET A 21 38.57 6.27 3.99
CA MET A 21 38.00 5.49 2.88
C MET A 21 37.99 6.26 1.55
N HIS A 22 38.20 5.50 0.49
CA HIS A 22 38.70 5.89 -0.84
C HIS A 22 37.88 6.95 -1.60
N TRP A 23 38.57 7.83 -2.33
CA TRP A 23 38.00 8.93 -3.11
C TRP A 23 37.62 8.50 -4.54
N LEU A 24 36.49 9.00 -5.03
CA LEU A 24 36.08 9.03 -6.43
C LEU A 24 35.98 10.50 -6.86
N ARG A 25 36.58 10.86 -8.00
CA ARG A 25 36.41 12.17 -8.64
C ARG A 25 35.41 11.96 -9.79
N SER A 26 34.25 12.61 -9.76
CA SER A 26 33.39 12.71 -10.94
C SER A 26 33.96 13.80 -11.84
N ASP A 27 34.16 13.48 -13.13
CA ASP A 27 34.14 14.53 -14.14
C ASP A 27 32.68 14.67 -14.58
N ASP A 28 32.06 15.77 -14.17
CA ASP A 28 30.62 16.05 -14.28
C ASP A 28 30.12 16.16 -15.74
N ALA A 29 31.01 16.05 -16.73
CA ALA A 29 30.69 16.14 -18.14
C ALA A 29 30.40 14.80 -18.84
N VAL A 30 30.76 13.65 -18.23
CA VAL A 30 30.73 12.35 -18.94
C VAL A 30 30.21 11.17 -18.11
N GLY A 31 29.94 11.35 -16.82
CA GLY A 31 29.41 10.26 -15.97
C GLY A 31 30.36 9.07 -15.82
N LEU A 32 31.66 9.25 -16.08
CA LEU A 32 32.68 8.22 -15.95
C LEU A 32 33.37 8.36 -14.58
N GLY A 33 33.21 7.36 -13.72
CA GLY A 33 34.01 7.23 -12.49
C GLY A 33 35.32 6.49 -12.77
N ILE A 34 36.45 7.05 -12.34
CA ILE A 34 37.78 6.41 -12.48
C ILE A 34 38.07 5.59 -11.22
N CYS A 35 38.37 4.30 -11.40
CA CYS A 35 38.84 3.46 -10.31
C CYS A 35 40.31 3.77 -10.01
N SER A 36 40.61 4.19 -8.77
CA SER A 36 41.94 4.63 -8.33
C SER A 36 43.02 3.54 -8.26
N PHE A 37 42.72 2.31 -8.67
CA PHE A 37 43.65 1.18 -8.67
C PHE A 37 44.06 0.69 -10.06
N CYS A 38 43.24 0.92 -11.09
CA CYS A 38 43.51 0.43 -12.44
C CYS A 38 43.74 1.54 -13.48
N GLU A 39 43.54 2.83 -13.14
CA GLU A 39 43.70 4.02 -14.02
C GLU A 39 42.92 4.00 -15.35
N ASP A 40 42.26 2.89 -15.69
CA ASP A 40 41.45 2.74 -16.88
C ASP A 40 40.09 3.43 -16.71
N SER A 41 39.73 4.23 -17.72
CA SER A 41 38.37 4.74 -17.91
C SER A 41 37.48 3.62 -18.43
N VAL A 42 36.66 3.04 -17.55
CA VAL A 42 35.76 1.94 -17.93
C VAL A 42 34.44 2.51 -18.46
N PRO A 43 34.05 2.27 -19.72
CA PRO A 43 32.72 2.60 -20.21
C PRO A 43 31.72 1.60 -19.64
N ALA A 44 30.63 2.12 -19.07
CA ALA A 44 29.48 1.38 -18.58
C ALA A 44 29.78 0.39 -17.43
N TRP A 45 29.34 0.79 -16.24
CA TRP A 45 29.24 -0.07 -15.08
C TRP A 45 28.10 -1.06 -15.34
N ASP A 46 28.43 -2.36 -15.52
CA ASP A 46 27.46 -3.45 -15.46
C ASP A 46 26.93 -3.54 -14.03
N GLN A 47 25.85 -2.80 -13.78
CA GLN A 47 25.14 -2.84 -12.52
C GLN A 47 24.33 -4.13 -12.46
N GLY A 48 24.91 -5.15 -11.85
CA GLY A 48 24.17 -6.22 -11.16
C GLY A 48 23.29 -5.73 -9.98
N ALA A 49 23.05 -4.42 -9.88
CA ALA A 49 21.98 -3.80 -9.13
C ALA A 49 21.16 -3.04 -10.17
N ARG A 50 20.07 -3.65 -10.65
CA ARG A 50 19.17 -3.00 -11.62
C ARG A 50 18.50 -1.83 -10.91
N ASP A 51 19.11 -0.65 -10.99
CA ASP A 51 18.49 0.62 -10.64
C ASP A 51 17.15 0.70 -11.39
N VAL A 52 16.06 0.87 -10.66
CA VAL A 52 14.74 0.90 -11.27
C VAL A 52 14.60 2.10 -12.21
N ARG A 53 15.41 3.17 -12.06
CA ARG A 53 15.53 4.22 -13.08
C ARG A 53 16.10 3.69 -14.39
N THR A 54 17.05 2.77 -14.34
CA THR A 54 17.60 2.13 -15.55
C THR A 54 16.57 1.21 -16.21
N LEU A 55 15.70 0.55 -15.44
CA LEU A 55 14.57 -0.23 -15.98
C LEU A 55 13.44 0.65 -16.54
N ALA A 56 13.10 1.75 -15.85
CA ALA A 56 12.13 2.74 -16.30
C ALA A 56 12.59 3.44 -17.60
N ILE A 57 13.88 3.81 -17.68
CA ILE A 57 14.50 4.38 -18.89
C ILE A 57 14.66 3.32 -20.01
N ALA A 58 14.94 2.05 -19.68
CA ALA A 58 15.02 0.96 -20.66
C ALA A 58 13.67 0.68 -21.34
N LYS A 59 12.53 0.97 -20.69
CA LYS A 59 11.19 0.88 -21.28
C LYS A 59 11.05 1.78 -22.53
N VAL A 60 11.79 2.89 -22.58
CA VAL A 60 11.81 3.85 -23.71
C VAL A 60 12.71 3.37 -24.86
N SER A 61 13.60 2.39 -24.64
CA SER A 61 14.62 1.96 -25.60
C SER A 61 14.49 0.48 -26.02
N ASN A 62 13.27 0.09 -26.38
CA ASN A 62 12.97 -0.92 -27.41
C ASN A 62 13.77 -2.25 -27.35
N LYS A 63 13.53 -3.07 -26.32
CA LYS A 63 13.46 -4.56 -26.41
C LYS A 63 12.93 -5.20 -25.11
N ARG A 64 11.69 -5.72 -25.20
CA ARG A 64 10.85 -6.45 -24.23
C ARG A 64 10.04 -5.56 -23.29
N GLU A 65 8.73 -5.57 -23.49
CA GLU A 65 7.74 -5.28 -22.45
C GLU A 65 8.12 -6.10 -21.21
N THR A 66 8.80 -5.48 -20.27
CA THR A 66 8.97 -6.04 -18.94
C THR A 66 7.78 -5.56 -18.14
N ASP A 67 6.92 -6.48 -17.73
CA ASP A 67 5.93 -6.29 -16.66
C ASP A 67 6.67 -5.78 -15.43
N LEU A 68 6.87 -4.45 -15.35
CA LEU A 68 7.62 -3.79 -14.28
C LEU A 68 6.92 -4.00 -12.93
N PRO A 69 5.58 -3.90 -12.81
CA PRO A 69 4.87 -4.35 -11.62
C PRO A 69 5.20 -5.79 -11.23
N GLY A 70 5.07 -6.76 -12.15
CA GLY A 70 5.35 -8.17 -11.87
C GLY A 70 6.81 -8.41 -11.45
N TRP A 71 7.76 -7.79 -12.15
CA TRP A 71 9.17 -7.86 -11.80
C TRP A 71 9.45 -7.28 -10.41
N LEU A 72 8.82 -6.14 -10.06
CA LEU A 72 8.92 -5.55 -8.74
C LEU A 72 8.40 -6.52 -7.69
N ILE A 73 7.21 -7.09 -7.85
CA ILE A 73 6.64 -8.03 -6.88
C ILE A 73 7.50 -9.30 -6.71
N GLU A 74 8.03 -9.85 -7.80
CA GLU A 74 8.90 -11.04 -7.75
C GLU A 74 10.23 -10.79 -7.03
N ASN A 75 10.77 -9.57 -7.12
CA ASN A 75 12.08 -9.21 -6.55
C ASN A 75 11.94 -8.49 -5.20
N ALA A 76 10.77 -7.91 -4.95
CA ALA A 76 10.35 -7.43 -3.67
C ALA A 76 10.20 -8.64 -2.78
N LYS A 77 11.10 -8.79 -1.80
CA LYS A 77 11.00 -9.84 -0.78
C LYS A 77 9.82 -9.55 0.17
N ILE A 78 8.63 -9.35 -0.37
CA ILE A 78 7.39 -9.13 0.35
C ILE A 78 6.93 -10.52 0.80
N PRO A 79 6.81 -10.76 2.11
CA PRO A 79 6.31 -12.03 2.59
C PRO A 79 4.88 -12.24 2.10
N SER A 80 4.53 -13.50 1.84
CA SER A 80 3.16 -13.84 1.47
C SER A 80 2.20 -13.52 2.60
N LEU A 81 1.02 -13.02 2.23
CA LEU A 81 -0.08 -12.88 3.17
C LEU A 81 -0.52 -14.28 3.67
N PRO A 82 -0.93 -14.43 4.94
CA PRO A 82 -1.49 -15.68 5.43
C PRO A 82 -2.65 -16.16 4.55
N HIS A 83 -2.48 -17.33 3.90
CA HIS A 83 -3.47 -17.91 2.98
C HIS A 83 -4.86 -18.05 3.61
N VAL A 84 -4.91 -18.28 4.92
CA VAL A 84 -6.15 -18.36 5.70
C VAL A 84 -7.02 -17.09 5.58
N LEU A 85 -6.44 -15.90 5.45
CA LEU A 85 -7.22 -14.67 5.25
C LEU A 85 -7.91 -14.65 3.89
N ILE A 86 -7.22 -15.11 2.85
CA ILE A 86 -7.79 -15.19 1.50
C ILE A 86 -8.93 -16.20 1.48
N GLU A 87 -8.76 -17.36 2.13
CA GLU A 87 -9.83 -18.35 2.24
C GLU A 87 -11.03 -17.80 3.00
N ILE A 88 -10.82 -17.10 4.13
CA ILE A 88 -11.94 -16.48 4.86
C ILE A 88 -12.73 -15.53 3.94
N TYR A 89 -12.05 -14.72 3.13
CA TYR A 89 -12.74 -13.79 2.23
C TYR A 89 -13.61 -14.50 1.19
N LYS A 90 -13.10 -15.59 0.60
CA LYS A 90 -13.89 -16.40 -0.35
C LYS A 90 -15.16 -16.98 0.30
N GLU A 91 -15.09 -17.35 1.58
CA GLU A 91 -16.27 -17.81 2.32
C GLU A 91 -17.24 -16.65 2.60
N LEU A 92 -16.75 -15.42 2.78
CA LEU A 92 -17.60 -14.23 2.93
C LEU A 92 -18.36 -13.87 1.65
N GLU A 93 -17.78 -14.13 0.48
CA GLU A 93 -18.43 -13.94 -0.83
C GLU A 93 -19.42 -15.06 -1.19
N SER A 94 -19.35 -16.21 -0.53
CA SER A 94 -20.16 -17.39 -0.86
C SER A 94 -21.55 -17.32 -0.22
N ASP A 95 -22.60 -17.39 -1.02
CA ASP A 95 -24.00 -17.50 -0.56
C ASP A 95 -24.29 -18.80 0.23
N THR A 96 -23.36 -19.76 0.21
CA THR A 96 -23.55 -21.11 0.77
C THR A 96 -22.65 -21.40 1.96
N ALA A 97 -21.56 -20.66 2.10
CA ALA A 97 -20.61 -20.86 3.18
C ALA A 97 -20.89 -19.88 4.32
N GLY A 98 -20.96 -20.43 5.52
CA GLY A 98 -21.40 -19.72 6.71
C GLY A 98 -20.27 -19.21 7.59
N ILE A 99 -20.68 -18.46 8.60
CA ILE A 99 -19.85 -18.03 9.73
C ILE A 99 -19.09 -19.22 10.36
N GLU A 100 -19.65 -20.43 10.33
CA GLU A 100 -19.01 -21.66 10.80
C GLU A 100 -17.66 -21.92 10.13
N ARG A 101 -17.59 -21.75 8.80
CA ARG A 101 -16.36 -22.01 8.05
C ARG A 101 -15.31 -20.94 8.32
N MET A 102 -15.73 -19.68 8.47
CA MET A 102 -14.87 -18.59 8.92
C MET A 102 -14.29 -18.88 10.32
N ILE A 103 -15.09 -19.40 11.26
CA ILE A 103 -14.61 -19.80 12.60
C ILE A 103 -13.52 -20.86 12.47
N GLU A 104 -13.77 -21.93 11.71
CA GLU A 104 -12.80 -23.02 11.49
C GLU A 104 -11.47 -22.48 10.95
N LEU A 105 -11.55 -21.64 9.91
CA LEU A 105 -10.37 -21.05 9.28
C LEU A 105 -9.58 -20.18 10.26
N ILE A 106 -10.22 -19.24 10.97
CA ILE A 106 -9.55 -18.39 11.96
C ILE A 106 -8.87 -19.25 13.05
N GLN A 107 -9.53 -20.33 13.50
CA GLN A 107 -9.00 -21.22 14.52
C GLN A 107 -7.78 -22.03 14.08
N THR A 108 -7.50 -22.14 12.78
CA THR A 108 -6.25 -22.75 12.28
C THR A 108 -5.02 -21.88 12.53
N ASP A 109 -5.19 -20.58 12.76
CA ASP A 109 -4.12 -19.63 13.01
C ASP A 109 -4.22 -19.02 14.42
N PRO A 110 -3.26 -19.31 15.32
CA PRO A 110 -3.27 -18.76 16.68
C PRO A 110 -3.19 -17.23 16.74
N GLY A 111 -2.51 -16.59 15.77
CA GLY A 111 -2.38 -15.14 15.68
C GLY A 111 -3.69 -14.47 15.32
N LEU A 112 -4.38 -14.98 14.30
CA LEU A 112 -5.72 -14.52 13.90
C LEU A 112 -6.76 -14.79 14.99
N THR A 113 -6.69 -15.94 15.66
CA THR A 113 -7.56 -16.25 16.80
C THR A 113 -7.38 -15.23 17.92
N ALA A 114 -6.14 -14.98 18.34
CA ALA A 114 -5.85 -14.00 19.40
C ALA A 114 -6.30 -12.59 19.01
N ARG A 115 -6.01 -12.15 17.77
CA ARG A 115 -6.44 -10.84 17.25
C ARG A 115 -7.96 -10.74 17.19
N SER A 116 -8.67 -11.79 16.77
CA SER A 116 -10.13 -11.78 16.73
C SER A 116 -10.74 -11.58 18.12
N LEU A 117 -10.21 -12.29 19.12
CA LEU A 117 -10.63 -12.11 20.51
C LEU A 117 -10.27 -10.73 21.06
N GLN A 118 -9.10 -10.20 20.71
CA GLN A 118 -8.68 -8.85 21.11
C GLN A 118 -9.62 -7.78 20.53
N LEU A 119 -9.95 -7.89 19.24
CA LEU A 119 -10.86 -6.98 18.55
C LEU A 119 -12.27 -7.03 19.16
N GLY A 120 -12.83 -8.23 19.37
CA GLY A 120 -14.15 -8.37 19.99
C GLY A 120 -14.21 -8.01 21.48
N ASN A 121 -13.06 -7.95 22.18
CA ASN A 121 -12.95 -7.49 23.57
C ASN A 121 -12.47 -6.04 23.70
N SER A 122 -12.18 -5.36 22.60
CA SER A 122 -11.77 -3.96 22.60
C SER A 122 -12.76 -3.08 23.34
N ALA A 123 -12.33 -1.92 23.86
CA ALA A 123 -13.23 -0.98 24.54
C ALA A 123 -14.45 -0.58 23.69
N TYR A 124 -14.29 -0.63 22.36
CA TYR A 124 -15.32 -0.32 21.40
C TYR A 124 -16.38 -1.45 21.25
N TYR A 125 -15.95 -2.67 20.95
CA TYR A 125 -16.87 -3.80 20.74
C TYR A 125 -17.28 -4.50 22.05
N GLY A 126 -16.46 -4.37 23.08
CA GLY A 126 -16.58 -5.02 24.37
C GLY A 126 -17.87 -4.64 25.09
N SER A 127 -18.55 -5.65 25.65
CA SER A 127 -19.56 -5.44 26.69
C SER A 127 -18.94 -5.63 28.07
N SER A 128 -19.73 -5.51 29.14
CA SER A 128 -19.27 -5.82 30.50
C SER A 128 -18.73 -7.26 30.66
N LYS A 129 -19.02 -8.16 29.70
CA LYS A 129 -18.54 -9.54 29.68
C LYS A 129 -17.53 -9.76 28.55
N GLN A 130 -16.33 -10.20 28.94
CA GLN A 130 -15.29 -10.64 28.01
C GLN A 130 -15.72 -11.90 27.25
N ILE A 131 -15.39 -11.92 25.97
CA ILE A 131 -15.57 -13.08 25.09
C ILE A 131 -14.30 -13.93 25.04
N THR A 132 -14.47 -15.23 24.89
CA THR A 132 -13.36 -16.19 24.83
C THR A 132 -13.43 -17.09 23.60
N GLN A 133 -14.42 -16.90 22.72
CA GLN A 133 -14.60 -17.70 21.51
C GLN A 133 -14.62 -16.82 20.26
N VAL A 134 -14.07 -17.35 19.17
CA VAL A 134 -14.04 -16.67 17.86
C VAL A 134 -15.45 -16.40 17.33
N ALA A 135 -16.39 -17.33 17.54
CA ALA A 135 -17.79 -17.15 17.15
C ALA A 135 -18.39 -15.89 17.79
N ASP A 136 -18.11 -15.64 19.07
CA ASP A 136 -18.58 -14.45 19.79
C ASP A 136 -17.92 -13.17 19.25
N ALA A 137 -16.67 -13.25 18.77
CA ALA A 137 -16.00 -12.12 18.14
C ALA A 137 -16.63 -11.78 16.79
N ILE A 138 -16.90 -12.79 15.95
CA ILE A 138 -17.55 -12.60 14.65
C ILE A 138 -18.96 -12.01 14.82
N LEU A 139 -19.75 -12.54 15.75
CA LEU A 139 -21.11 -12.04 16.00
C LEU A 139 -21.12 -10.58 16.47
N ARG A 140 -20.10 -10.20 17.25
CA ARG A 140 -20.00 -8.87 17.87
C ARG A 140 -19.40 -7.82 16.94
N VAL A 141 -18.37 -8.17 16.19
CA VAL A 141 -17.67 -7.27 15.26
C VAL A 141 -18.37 -7.21 13.92
N GLY A 142 -18.92 -8.35 13.47
CA GLY A 142 -19.38 -8.57 12.10
C GLY A 142 -18.31 -9.31 11.29
N PRO A 143 -18.69 -10.25 10.41
CA PRO A 143 -17.75 -11.12 9.70
C PRO A 143 -16.85 -10.34 8.72
N PHE A 144 -17.43 -9.45 7.89
CA PHE A 144 -16.66 -8.59 6.97
C PHE A 144 -15.76 -7.61 7.72
N ASP A 145 -16.26 -6.98 8.79
CA ASP A 145 -15.51 -6.01 9.60
C ASP A 145 -14.33 -6.69 10.28
N LEU A 146 -14.55 -7.86 10.87
CA LEU A 146 -13.49 -8.63 11.50
C LEU A 146 -12.42 -9.01 10.48
N TRP A 147 -12.81 -9.51 9.31
CA TRP A 147 -11.86 -9.82 8.26
C TRP A 147 -11.04 -8.59 7.82
N ALA A 148 -11.70 -7.44 7.61
CA ALA A 148 -11.04 -6.21 7.19
C ALA A 148 -10.04 -5.66 8.25
N LEU A 149 -10.37 -5.81 9.53
CA LEU A 149 -9.47 -5.46 10.65
C LEU A 149 -8.29 -6.42 10.75
N LEU A 150 -8.51 -7.72 10.51
CA LEU A 150 -7.44 -8.72 10.49
C LEU A 150 -6.47 -8.48 9.31
N ILE A 151 -6.98 -8.31 8.08
CA ILE A 151 -6.14 -8.09 6.90
C ILE A 151 -5.30 -6.83 7.02
N SER A 152 -5.87 -5.73 7.49
CA SER A 152 -5.11 -4.47 7.68
C SER A 152 -3.98 -4.63 8.68
N THR A 153 -4.22 -5.35 9.77
CA THR A 153 -3.18 -5.64 10.77
C THR A 153 -2.07 -6.52 10.20
N GLU A 154 -2.40 -7.54 9.41
CA GLU A 154 -1.39 -8.39 8.75
C GLU A 154 -0.59 -7.59 7.72
N VAL A 155 -1.25 -6.84 6.82
CA VAL A 155 -0.57 -6.03 5.80
C VAL A 155 0.36 -4.99 6.47
N LYS A 156 -0.11 -4.30 7.52
CA LYS A 156 0.73 -3.39 8.33
C LYS A 156 1.98 -4.09 8.88
N SER A 157 1.85 -5.35 9.30
CA SER A 157 3.00 -6.12 9.83
C SER A 157 3.99 -6.54 8.75
N LEU A 158 3.54 -6.73 7.49
CA LEU A 158 4.40 -7.08 6.36
C LEU A 158 5.31 -5.92 5.93
N PHE A 159 4.83 -4.68 6.07
CA PHE A 159 5.52 -3.46 5.62
C PHE A 159 6.19 -2.68 6.76
N PHE A 160 6.96 -3.37 7.61
CA PHE A 160 7.73 -2.73 8.67
C PHE A 160 9.01 -2.06 8.15
N GLY A 161 9.50 -1.04 8.87
CA GLY A 161 10.79 -0.40 8.56
C GLY A 161 10.77 0.62 7.43
N ILE A 162 9.58 1.00 6.94
CA ILE A 162 9.41 2.16 6.06
C ILE A 162 9.86 3.42 6.81
N ARG A 163 10.63 4.25 6.09
CA ARG A 163 11.19 5.50 6.60
C ARG A 163 10.09 6.53 6.88
N PRO A 164 9.96 7.03 8.12
CA PRO A 164 8.92 8.01 8.46
C PRO A 164 9.01 9.33 7.70
N ASP A 165 10.19 9.70 7.20
CA ASP A 165 10.38 10.89 6.39
C ASP A 165 9.89 10.76 4.94
N LEU A 166 9.69 9.52 4.46
CA LEU A 166 9.08 9.25 3.16
C LEU A 166 7.57 9.05 3.30
N LEU A 167 7.13 8.36 4.35
CA LEU A 167 5.73 8.14 4.65
C LEU A 167 5.52 7.88 6.14
N ASP A 168 4.68 8.68 6.77
CA ASP A 168 4.17 8.37 8.10
C ASP A 168 3.12 7.26 8.00
N MET A 169 3.44 6.08 8.53
CA MET A 169 2.56 4.92 8.49
C MET A 169 1.23 5.17 9.21
N ASN A 170 1.18 5.99 10.25
CA ASN A 170 -0.08 6.32 10.91
C ASN A 170 -0.96 7.16 9.98
N ILE A 171 -0.40 8.13 9.27
CA ILE A 171 -1.14 8.95 8.29
C ILE A 171 -1.65 8.05 7.16
N PHE A 172 -0.81 7.16 6.63
CA PHE A 172 -1.19 6.20 5.58
C PHE A 172 -2.40 5.34 5.97
N TRP A 173 -2.37 4.75 7.15
CA TRP A 173 -3.46 3.89 7.63
C TRP A 173 -4.71 4.68 8.01
N ARG A 174 -4.56 5.93 8.50
CA ARG A 174 -5.70 6.84 8.73
C ARG A 174 -6.42 7.15 7.42
N HIS A 175 -5.66 7.45 6.36
CA HIS A 175 -6.19 7.65 5.02
C HIS A 175 -6.92 6.41 4.52
N SER A 176 -6.25 5.26 4.53
CA SER A 176 -6.82 3.98 4.07
C SER A 176 -8.12 3.63 4.81
N LEU A 177 -8.14 3.80 6.14
CA LEU A 177 -9.32 3.51 6.95
C LEU A 177 -10.46 4.50 6.68
N LEU A 178 -10.16 5.79 6.53
CA LEU A 178 -11.18 6.79 6.20
C LEU A 178 -11.79 6.53 4.82
N THR A 179 -10.95 6.21 3.82
CA THR A 179 -11.39 5.81 2.47
C THR A 179 -12.29 4.57 2.53
N ALA A 180 -11.93 3.55 3.32
CA ALA A 180 -12.77 2.37 3.55
C ALA A 180 -14.15 2.73 4.15
N CYS A 181 -14.17 3.56 5.19
CA CYS A 181 -15.40 4.00 5.85
C CYS A 181 -16.30 4.81 4.90
N ALA A 182 -15.70 5.69 4.10
CA ALA A 182 -16.39 6.45 3.07
C ALA A 182 -16.98 5.52 2.01
N CYS A 183 -16.21 4.56 1.50
CA CYS A 183 -16.68 3.57 0.54
C CYS A 183 -17.92 2.84 1.04
N ARG A 184 -17.88 2.30 2.27
CA ARG A 184 -19.02 1.59 2.87
C ARG A 184 -20.26 2.47 2.96
N LYS A 185 -20.12 3.67 3.51
CA LYS A 185 -21.27 4.55 3.75
C LYS A 185 -21.87 5.06 2.46
N LEU A 186 -21.04 5.39 1.47
CA LEU A 186 -21.51 5.76 0.15
C LEU A 186 -22.22 4.59 -0.53
N ALA A 187 -21.69 3.37 -0.43
CA ALA A 187 -22.31 2.16 -0.99
C ALA A 187 -23.70 1.92 -0.39
N GLU A 188 -23.81 2.01 0.95
CA GLU A 188 -25.08 1.89 1.67
C GLU A 188 -26.09 2.98 1.28
N GLN A 189 -25.63 4.24 1.16
CA GLN A 189 -26.49 5.38 0.83
C GLN A 189 -26.97 5.38 -0.62
N GLN A 190 -26.11 4.96 -1.54
CA GLN A 190 -26.38 4.97 -2.99
C GLN A 190 -26.97 3.65 -3.48
N GLY A 191 -26.88 2.57 -2.70
CA GLY A 191 -27.30 1.23 -3.10
C GLY A 191 -26.42 0.65 -4.21
N ILE A 192 -25.13 0.98 -4.21
CA ILE A 192 -24.15 0.59 -5.22
C ILE A 192 -23.16 -0.42 -4.62
N GLY A 193 -22.89 -1.49 -5.38
CA GLY A 193 -21.90 -2.49 -5.02
C GLY A 193 -22.19 -3.22 -3.72
N SER A 194 -21.20 -3.97 -3.26
CA SER A 194 -21.19 -4.60 -1.94
C SER A 194 -20.49 -3.67 -0.95
N PRO A 195 -21.17 -3.17 0.11
CA PRO A 195 -20.53 -2.29 1.09
C PRO A 195 -19.33 -2.94 1.80
N GLY A 196 -19.33 -4.27 1.91
CA GLY A 196 -18.21 -5.05 2.44
C GLY A 196 -17.00 -4.98 1.52
N ASP A 197 -17.18 -5.32 0.24
CA ASP A 197 -16.08 -5.36 -0.74
C ASP A 197 -15.52 -3.96 -1.01
N LEU A 198 -16.39 -2.95 -1.07
CA LEU A 198 -15.99 -1.55 -1.22
C LEU A 198 -15.23 -1.02 0.00
N PHE A 199 -15.62 -1.43 1.21
CA PHE A 199 -14.83 -1.12 2.41
C PHE A 199 -13.42 -1.71 2.30
N ILE A 200 -13.33 -2.98 1.90
CA ILE A 200 -12.07 -3.69 1.77
C ILE A 200 -11.19 -3.02 0.72
N ALA A 201 -11.73 -2.74 -0.46
CA ALA A 201 -11.04 -2.04 -1.53
C ALA A 201 -10.50 -0.69 -1.04
N GLY A 202 -11.32 0.12 -0.37
CA GLY A 202 -10.88 1.38 0.23
C GLY A 202 -9.75 1.23 1.26
N LEU A 203 -9.75 0.14 2.02
CA LEU A 203 -8.72 -0.13 3.04
C LEU A 203 -7.37 -0.54 2.44
N ILE A 204 -7.37 -1.16 1.27
CA ILE A 204 -6.17 -1.77 0.68
C ILE A 204 -5.71 -1.11 -0.63
N HIS A 205 -6.48 -0.16 -1.19
CA HIS A 205 -6.23 0.43 -2.51
C HIS A 205 -4.81 0.97 -2.70
N ASP A 206 -4.23 1.50 -1.63
CA ASP A 206 -2.98 2.24 -1.63
C ASP A 206 -1.75 1.40 -1.22
N VAL A 207 -1.91 0.09 -1.02
CA VAL A 207 -0.82 -0.80 -0.55
C VAL A 207 0.36 -0.84 -1.53
N GLY A 208 0.15 -0.54 -2.81
CA GLY A 208 1.23 -0.42 -3.79
C GLY A 208 2.27 0.65 -3.44
N LYS A 209 1.89 1.71 -2.72
CA LYS A 209 2.84 2.73 -2.22
C LYS A 209 3.84 2.14 -1.24
N LEU A 210 3.39 1.18 -0.42
CA LEU A 210 4.27 0.48 0.54
C LEU A 210 5.32 -0.38 -0.18
N VAL A 211 4.96 -0.95 -1.33
CA VAL A 211 5.90 -1.68 -2.20
C VAL A 211 6.99 -0.74 -2.73
N PHE A 212 6.61 0.42 -3.27
CA PHE A 212 7.59 1.41 -3.70
C PHE A 212 8.54 1.82 -2.57
N LEU A 213 7.98 2.13 -1.39
CA LEU A 213 8.77 2.58 -0.25
C LEU A 213 9.75 1.52 0.27
N GLN A 214 9.42 0.24 0.10
CA GLN A 214 10.30 -0.85 0.51
C GLN A 214 11.36 -1.19 -0.55
N GLN A 215 11.02 -1.12 -1.84
CA GLN A 215 11.91 -1.56 -2.93
C GLN A 215 12.69 -0.45 -3.60
N MET A 216 12.11 0.75 -3.62
CA MET A 216 12.61 1.93 -4.32
C MET A 216 12.56 3.19 -3.44
N PRO A 217 13.03 3.15 -2.17
CA PRO A 217 12.90 4.29 -1.26
C PRO A 217 13.64 5.55 -1.74
N ILE A 218 14.70 5.41 -2.54
CA ILE A 218 15.49 6.55 -3.03
C ILE A 218 14.76 7.21 -4.19
N GLU A 219 14.21 6.42 -5.12
CA GLU A 219 13.47 6.89 -6.28
C GLU A 219 12.12 7.46 -5.87
N TYR A 220 11.43 6.82 -4.93
CA TYR A 220 10.15 7.31 -4.41
C TYR A 220 10.32 8.60 -3.59
N ALA A 221 11.51 8.87 -3.04
CA ALA A 221 11.79 10.17 -2.41
C ALA A 221 11.67 11.34 -3.40
N ASP A 222 11.99 11.15 -4.68
CA ASP A 222 11.81 12.19 -5.70
C ASP A 222 10.32 12.43 -6.00
N VAL A 223 9.49 11.39 -5.94
CA VAL A 223 8.02 11.51 -6.03
C VAL A 223 7.52 12.34 -4.85
N VAL A 224 7.91 12.01 -3.62
CA VAL A 224 7.53 12.75 -2.41
C VAL A 224 8.00 14.21 -2.48
N ALA A 225 9.23 14.45 -2.93
CA ALA A 225 9.79 15.81 -3.02
C ALA A 225 9.14 16.66 -4.14
N SER A 226 8.64 16.01 -5.19
CA SER A 226 7.98 16.69 -6.32
C SER A 226 6.48 16.87 -6.12
N HIS A 227 5.89 16.17 -5.15
CA HIS A 227 4.46 16.21 -4.88
C HIS A 227 4.06 17.55 -4.28
N THR A 228 3.15 18.25 -4.95
CA THR A 228 2.54 19.49 -4.46
C THR A 228 1.06 19.28 -4.12
N PHE A 229 0.49 20.20 -3.35
CA PHE A 229 -0.92 20.10 -2.94
C PHE A 229 -1.84 20.08 -4.17
N GLY A 230 -2.69 19.06 -4.27
CA GLY A 230 -3.62 18.86 -5.38
C GLY A 230 -3.06 18.06 -6.57
N ASP A 231 -1.80 17.62 -6.51
CA ASP A 231 -1.27 16.69 -7.51
C ASP A 231 -1.91 15.30 -7.37
N ASP A 232 -2.15 14.66 -8.50
CA ASP A 232 -2.47 13.24 -8.56
C ASP A 232 -1.16 12.44 -8.41
N CYS A 233 -1.00 11.81 -7.25
CA CYS A 233 0.16 11.01 -6.92
C CYS A 233 0.40 9.89 -7.96
N SER A 234 -0.66 9.28 -8.50
CA SER A 234 -0.53 8.20 -9.50
C SER A 234 0.11 8.70 -10.81
N GLN A 235 -0.29 9.89 -11.27
CA GLN A 235 0.27 10.50 -12.49
C GLN A 235 1.73 10.94 -12.30
N LEU A 236 2.09 11.37 -11.10
CA LEU A 236 3.47 11.74 -10.77
C LEU A 236 4.38 10.51 -10.74
N GLU A 237 3.92 9.42 -10.12
CA GLU A 237 4.61 8.13 -10.13
C GLU A 237 4.77 7.61 -11.57
N GLU A 238 3.72 7.65 -12.39
CA GLU A 238 3.81 7.19 -13.78
C GLU A 238 4.83 8.02 -14.57
N ARG A 239 4.87 9.33 -14.37
CA ARG A 239 5.84 10.23 -15.02
C ARG A 239 7.29 9.94 -14.59
N LEU A 240 7.52 9.70 -13.30
CA LEU A 240 8.88 9.58 -12.74
C LEU A 240 9.41 8.13 -12.74
N LEU A 241 8.51 7.16 -12.58
CA LEU A 241 8.82 5.75 -12.35
C LEU A 241 8.26 4.83 -13.45
N SER A 242 7.47 5.35 -14.41
CA SER A 242 6.87 4.60 -15.53
C SER A 242 5.88 3.50 -15.13
N VAL A 243 5.37 3.58 -13.90
CA VAL A 243 4.37 2.73 -13.26
C VAL A 243 3.80 3.48 -12.06
N ASN A 244 2.55 3.25 -11.70
CA ASN A 244 1.92 3.81 -10.50
C ASN A 244 1.61 2.76 -9.42
N HIS A 245 1.22 3.22 -8.23
CA HIS A 245 0.92 2.35 -7.09
C HIS A 245 -0.33 1.49 -7.30
N ALA A 246 -1.30 1.92 -8.10
CA ALA A 246 -2.49 1.13 -8.42
C ALA A 246 -2.11 -0.15 -9.18
N GLU A 247 -1.24 -0.02 -10.20
CA GLU A 247 -0.71 -1.16 -10.97
C GLU A 247 0.09 -2.12 -10.09
N ILE A 248 0.95 -1.59 -9.23
CA ILE A 248 1.78 -2.40 -8.32
C ILE A 248 0.93 -3.10 -7.27
N GLY A 249 -0.06 -2.40 -6.70
CA GLY A 249 -0.99 -2.96 -5.72
C GLY A 249 -1.82 -4.11 -6.31
N ALA A 250 -2.35 -3.93 -7.52
CA ALA A 250 -3.07 -4.97 -8.23
C ALA A 250 -2.20 -6.23 -8.46
N LYS A 251 -0.94 -6.04 -8.88
CA LYS A 251 0.02 -7.15 -9.08
C LYS A 251 0.43 -7.84 -7.79
N LEU A 252 0.52 -7.09 -6.69
CA LEU A 252 0.70 -7.68 -5.37
C LEU A 252 -0.49 -8.57 -5.00
N PHE A 253 -1.72 -8.10 -5.22
CA PHE A 253 -2.93 -8.87 -4.91
C PHE A 253 -3.13 -10.08 -5.83
N GLU A 254 -2.74 -10.00 -7.10
CA GLU A 254 -2.62 -11.17 -7.98
C GLU A 254 -1.65 -12.22 -7.39
N SER A 255 -0.47 -11.79 -6.92
CA SER A 255 0.52 -12.70 -6.31
C SER A 255 0.03 -13.34 -5.01
N TRP A 256 -0.87 -12.66 -4.31
CA TRP A 256 -1.55 -13.15 -3.11
C TRP A 256 -2.85 -13.88 -3.41
N ASN A 257 -3.23 -14.04 -4.68
CA ASN A 257 -4.41 -14.79 -5.10
C ASN A 257 -5.73 -14.21 -4.52
N PHE A 258 -5.82 -12.89 -4.44
CA PHE A 258 -7.05 -12.17 -4.08
C PHE A 258 -8.13 -12.35 -5.16
N PRO A 259 -9.42 -12.16 -4.82
CA PRO A 259 -10.46 -12.17 -5.83
C PRO A 259 -10.28 -11.08 -6.89
N GLU A 260 -10.64 -11.44 -8.12
CA GLU A 260 -10.46 -10.61 -9.32
C GLU A 260 -11.13 -9.24 -9.15
N ARG A 261 -12.26 -9.17 -8.43
CA ARG A 261 -12.95 -7.92 -8.17
C ARG A 261 -12.10 -6.94 -7.35
N LEU A 262 -11.43 -7.40 -6.29
CA LEU A 262 -10.56 -6.52 -5.50
C LEU A 262 -9.30 -6.11 -6.27
N ILE A 263 -8.76 -6.99 -7.11
CA ILE A 263 -7.64 -6.68 -8.00
C ILE A 263 -8.05 -5.57 -8.98
N GLN A 264 -9.22 -5.70 -9.62
CA GLN A 264 -9.73 -4.70 -10.55
C GLN A 264 -9.97 -3.35 -9.88
N LEU A 265 -10.66 -3.33 -8.72
CA LEU A 265 -10.89 -2.09 -7.97
C LEU A 265 -9.57 -1.41 -7.59
N THR A 266 -8.56 -2.19 -7.21
CA THR A 266 -7.22 -1.66 -6.91
C THR A 266 -6.51 -1.14 -8.15
N ALA A 267 -6.64 -1.79 -9.31
CA ALA A 267 -5.99 -1.34 -10.54
C ALA A 267 -6.62 -0.03 -11.08
N GLU A 268 -7.93 0.11 -10.96
CA GLU A 268 -8.69 1.15 -11.66
C GLU A 268 -9.07 2.37 -10.79
N HIS A 269 -8.72 2.41 -9.50
CA HIS A 269 -9.21 3.45 -8.59
C HIS A 269 -8.81 4.90 -8.92
N HIS A 270 -7.79 5.11 -9.76
CA HIS A 270 -7.43 6.43 -10.33
C HIS A 270 -7.93 6.65 -11.76
N SER A 271 -8.55 5.66 -12.39
CA SER A 271 -9.01 5.75 -13.77
C SER A 271 -10.08 6.84 -13.91
N ALA A 272 -9.76 7.88 -14.68
CA ALA A 272 -10.67 8.99 -14.95
C ALA A 272 -11.91 8.55 -15.74
N ASP A 273 -11.69 7.61 -16.67
CA ASP A 273 -12.67 7.12 -17.66
C ASP A 273 -13.38 5.83 -17.21
N ALA A 274 -13.32 5.49 -15.91
CA ALA A 274 -14.03 4.33 -15.39
C ALA A 274 -15.55 4.50 -15.47
N ASP A 275 -16.22 3.57 -16.15
CA ASP A 275 -17.69 3.45 -16.18
C ASP A 275 -18.24 2.54 -15.07
N ASP A 276 -17.35 1.84 -14.34
CA ASP A 276 -17.74 0.93 -13.26
C ASP A 276 -18.17 1.72 -12.01
N PRO A 277 -19.42 1.57 -11.54
CA PRO A 277 -19.94 2.30 -10.38
C PRO A 277 -19.11 2.13 -9.11
N ASP A 278 -18.54 0.95 -8.88
CA ASP A 278 -17.76 0.68 -7.66
C ASP A 278 -16.39 1.39 -7.72
N VAL A 279 -15.77 1.45 -8.90
CA VAL A 279 -14.52 2.19 -9.13
C VAL A 279 -14.76 3.68 -8.95
N MET A 280 -15.84 4.21 -9.52
CA MET A 280 -16.21 5.62 -9.36
C MET A 280 -16.45 5.98 -7.90
N LEU A 281 -17.12 5.10 -7.15
CA LEU A 281 -17.40 5.28 -5.72
C LEU A 281 -16.11 5.23 -4.89
N LEU A 282 -15.21 4.28 -5.16
CA LEU A 282 -13.90 4.19 -4.52
C LEU A 282 -13.07 5.47 -4.77
N ARG A 283 -13.04 5.95 -6.01
CA ARG A 283 -12.37 7.21 -6.36
C ARG A 283 -12.98 8.41 -5.63
N GLN A 284 -14.31 8.48 -5.53
CA GLN A 284 -15.00 9.51 -4.77
C GLN A 284 -14.65 9.46 -3.28
N ALA A 285 -14.68 8.27 -2.68
CA ALA A 285 -14.31 8.04 -1.29
C ALA A 285 -12.85 8.45 -1.00
N ASN A 286 -11.93 8.12 -1.91
CA ASN A 286 -10.53 8.50 -1.83
C ASN A 286 -10.36 10.04 -1.80
N GLY A 287 -11.04 10.74 -2.72
CA GLY A 287 -11.03 12.20 -2.76
C GLY A 287 -11.61 12.85 -1.49
N LEU A 288 -12.68 12.29 -0.92
CA LEU A 288 -13.24 12.75 0.36
C LEU A 288 -12.26 12.57 1.52
N ALA A 289 -11.54 11.45 1.56
CA ALA A 289 -10.57 11.16 2.61
C ALA A 289 -9.37 12.11 2.56
N HIS A 290 -8.80 12.36 1.37
CA HIS A 290 -7.76 13.37 1.17
C HIS A 290 -8.19 14.73 1.68
N HIS A 291 -9.32 15.23 1.18
CA HIS A 291 -9.82 16.56 1.55
C HIS A 291 -10.09 16.71 3.06
N TYR A 292 -10.60 15.66 3.72
CA TYR A 292 -10.84 15.68 5.17
C TYR A 292 -9.55 15.72 5.99
N LEU A 293 -8.57 14.87 5.65
CA LEU A 293 -7.31 14.78 6.40
C LEU A 293 -6.42 16.01 6.17
N ASP A 294 -6.42 16.55 4.96
CA ASP A 294 -5.71 17.79 4.64
C ASP A 294 -6.26 18.97 5.45
N ARG A 295 -7.59 19.10 5.55
CA ARG A 295 -8.24 20.12 6.40
C ARG A 295 -7.90 20.00 7.87
N GLN A 296 -7.72 18.79 8.41
CA GLN A 296 -7.28 18.64 9.80
C GLN A 296 -5.83 19.07 10.00
N SER A 297 -5.00 19.04 8.96
CA SER A 297 -3.59 19.42 9.01
C SER A 297 -3.35 20.91 8.80
N SER A 298 -4.25 21.59 8.07
CA SER A 298 -4.24 23.04 7.86
C SER A 298 -5.22 23.72 8.82
N ASP A 299 -4.78 24.63 9.68
CA ASP A 299 -5.64 25.50 10.54
C ASP A 299 -6.54 26.48 9.73
N ALA A 300 -6.91 26.14 8.49
CA ALA A 300 -7.66 26.98 7.56
C ALA A 300 -9.11 26.49 7.44
N ASP A 301 -10.03 27.27 8.01
CA ASP A 301 -11.46 27.19 7.71
C ASP A 301 -11.70 27.57 6.25
N GLN A 302 -11.79 26.57 5.37
CA GLN A 302 -12.36 26.75 4.04
C GLN A 302 -13.74 26.11 4.02
N GLU A 303 -14.80 26.92 4.07
CA GLU A 303 -16.16 26.47 3.81
C GLU A 303 -16.29 26.17 2.31
N GLY A 304 -16.36 24.88 1.98
CA GLY A 304 -16.78 24.41 0.67
C GLY A 304 -17.97 23.49 0.87
N GLU A 305 -19.03 23.67 0.08
CA GLU A 305 -20.20 22.79 0.05
C GLU A 305 -19.77 21.37 -0.34
N GLN A 306 -19.45 20.53 0.65
CA GLN A 306 -19.39 19.09 0.42
C GLN A 306 -20.82 18.58 0.28
N GLN A 307 -21.14 18.08 -0.92
CA GLN A 307 -22.47 17.53 -1.26
C GLN A 307 -22.76 16.19 -0.53
N VAL A 308 -21.74 15.59 0.09
CA VAL A 308 -21.82 14.32 0.83
C VAL A 308 -21.86 14.60 2.34
N ASP A 309 -22.82 14.00 3.04
CA ASP A 309 -22.87 14.03 4.50
C ASP A 309 -21.74 13.18 5.10
N MET A 310 -20.69 13.86 5.57
CA MET A 310 -19.52 13.23 6.19
C MET A 310 -19.78 12.74 7.63
N GLY A 311 -20.88 13.14 8.28
CA GLY A 311 -21.15 12.80 9.68
C GLY A 311 -21.13 11.29 9.97
N PRO A 312 -21.90 10.46 9.22
CA PRO A 312 -21.88 9.00 9.37
C PRO A 312 -20.54 8.35 9.03
N ILE A 313 -19.77 8.94 8.11
CA ILE A 313 -18.44 8.45 7.70
C ILE A 313 -17.44 8.68 8.83
N ILE A 314 -17.38 9.90 9.35
CA ILE A 314 -16.47 10.29 10.45
C ILE A 314 -16.79 9.48 11.70
N ALA A 315 -18.07 9.31 12.05
CA ALA A 315 -18.47 8.52 13.21
C ALA A 315 -18.06 7.03 13.11
N LEU A 316 -18.01 6.47 11.89
CA LEU A 316 -17.48 5.12 11.65
C LEU A 316 -15.95 5.11 11.71
N TYR A 317 -15.30 6.10 11.11
CA TYR A 317 -13.85 6.23 11.06
C TYR A 317 -13.23 6.42 12.45
N GLU A 318 -13.74 7.34 13.27
CA GLU A 318 -13.26 7.57 14.65
C GLU A 318 -13.38 6.29 15.49
N ARG A 319 -14.50 5.59 15.33
CA ARG A 319 -14.77 4.30 15.95
C ARG A 319 -13.73 3.22 15.61
N LEU A 320 -13.34 3.12 14.34
CA LEU A 320 -12.42 2.07 13.89
C LEU A 320 -10.96 2.46 14.09
N THR A 321 -10.66 3.76 14.14
CA THR A 321 -9.30 4.27 14.32
C THR A 321 -8.68 3.77 15.63
N GLU A 322 -9.43 3.77 16.74
CA GLU A 322 -8.96 3.26 18.03
C GLU A 322 -8.60 1.76 18.04
N LEU A 323 -8.98 1.02 17.00
CA LEU A 323 -8.80 -0.42 16.90
C LEU A 323 -7.67 -0.83 15.96
N VAL A 324 -7.39 -0.01 14.93
CA VAL A 324 -6.45 -0.32 13.85
C VAL A 324 -5.12 0.44 14.00
N LEU A 325 -5.15 1.58 14.70
CA LEU A 325 -4.06 2.54 14.78
C LEU A 325 -3.56 2.74 16.20
#